data_AF-A0A6M1T4L2-F1
#
_entry.id   AF-A0A6M1T4L2-F1
#
_cell.length_a   1.000
_cell.length_b   1.000
_cell.length_c   1.000
_cell.angle_alpha   90.00
_cell.angle_beta   90.00
_cell.angle_gamma   90.00
#
_symmetry.space_group_name_H-M   'P 1'
#
loop_
_entity.id
_entity.type
_entity.pdbx_description
1 polymer ?
#
loop_
_entity_poly.entity_id
_entity_poly.type
_entity_poly.pdbx_seq_one_letter_code
_entity_poly.pdbx_strand_id
1 'polypeptide(L)'
;MIIGSDFSRKYQDLLKEIATLASAQKDSSHPIAVKKINASLNLDRTEIKNVLEYLEELGYIEIKTIGGPLLYGHITITELGLSKYQELTQH
;
A
#
# COMPACT_ATOMS: atom_id res chain seq x y z
N MET A 1 -17.43 8.84 -5.46
CA MET A 1 -16.04 9.30 -5.69
C MET A 1 -15.68 8.95 -7.12
N ILE A 2 -15.47 9.93 -8.01
CA ILE A 2 -14.94 9.64 -9.35
C ILE A 2 -13.46 9.34 -9.14
N ILE A 3 -13.10 8.06 -9.25
CA ILE A 3 -11.70 7.66 -9.22
C ILE A 3 -11.13 8.05 -10.59
N GLY A 4 -10.36 9.14 -10.62
CA GLY A 4 -9.65 9.55 -11.83
C GLY A 4 -8.63 8.48 -12.23
N SER A 5 -8.32 8.38 -13.53
CA SER A 5 -7.34 7.44 -14.07
C SER A 5 -5.97 7.50 -13.37
N ASP A 6 -5.58 8.69 -12.90
CA ASP A 6 -4.32 8.89 -12.17
C ASP A 6 -4.35 8.28 -10.77
N PHE A 7 -5.48 8.34 -10.08
CA PHE A 7 -5.63 7.67 -8.79
C PHE A 7 -5.63 6.16 -8.96
N SER A 8 -6.31 5.66 -10.01
CA SER A 8 -6.32 4.24 -10.36
C SER A 8 -4.91 3.69 -10.56
N ARG A 9 -4.07 4.44 -11.27
CA ARG A 9 -2.66 4.07 -11.47
C ARG A 9 -1.90 4.08 -10.14
N LYS A 10 -2.03 5.16 -9.36
CA LYS A 10 -1.32 5.33 -8.08
C LYS A 10 -1.63 4.23 -7.07
N TYR A 11 -2.88 3.79 -6.92
CA TYR A 11 -3.17 2.71 -5.98
C TYR A 11 -2.60 1.36 -6.45
N GLN A 12 -2.61 1.10 -7.76
CA GLN A 12 -2.03 -0.12 -8.32
C GLN A 12 -0.52 -0.14 -8.11
N ASP A 13 0.17 0.97 -8.38
CA ASP A 13 1.60 1.12 -8.17
C ASP A 13 1.95 0.97 -6.69
N LEU A 14 1.14 1.56 -5.81
CA LEU A 14 1.33 1.45 -4.37
C LEU A 14 1.12 0.02 -3.86
N LEU A 15 0.09 -0.69 -4.32
CA LEU A 15 -0.15 -2.09 -3.99
C LEU A 15 0.99 -2.99 -4.48
N LYS A 16 1.53 -2.75 -5.68
CA LYS A 16 2.67 -3.48 -6.24
C LYS A 16 3.94 -3.30 -5.41
N GLU A 17 4.22 -2.07 -4.98
CA GLU A 17 5.38 -1.77 -4.13
C GLU A 17 5.26 -2.49 -2.78
N ILE A 18 4.09 -2.43 -2.16
CA ILE A 18 3.82 -3.12 -0.88
C ILE A 18 4.01 -4.62 -1.02
N ALA A 19 3.42 -5.25 -2.03
CA ALA A 19 3.54 -6.68 -2.26
C ALA A 19 4.98 -7.11 -2.56
N THR A 20 5.73 -6.29 -3.29
CA THR A 20 7.16 -6.51 -3.59
C THR A 20 7.99 -6.48 -2.31
N LEU A 21 7.78 -5.47 -1.45
CA LEU A 21 8.45 -5.33 -0.17
C LEU A 21 8.08 -6.46 0.81
N ALA A 22 6.82 -6.92 0.81
CA ALA A 22 6.38 -8.05 1.61
C ALA A 22 7.05 -9.36 1.14
N SER A 23 7.07 -9.60 -0.16
CA SER A 23 7.66 -10.80 -0.77
C SER A 23 9.17 -10.92 -0.48
N ALA A 24 9.88 -9.79 -0.44
CA ALA A 24 11.30 -9.76 -0.09
C ALA A 24 11.58 -10.21 1.36
N GLN A 25 10.60 -10.08 2.27
CA GLN A 25 10.76 -10.40 3.69
C GLN A 25 10.26 -11.80 4.08
N LYS A 26 9.80 -12.62 3.11
CA LYS A 26 9.29 -14.00 3.29
C LYS A 26 8.12 -14.18 4.27
N ASP A 27 7.64 -13.12 4.89
CA ASP A 27 6.55 -13.11 5.86
C ASP A 27 5.60 -11.94 5.55
N SER A 28 4.37 -12.28 5.19
CA SER A 28 3.28 -11.32 4.90
C SER A 28 2.81 -10.56 6.14
N SER A 29 3.10 -11.06 7.34
CA SER A 29 2.82 -10.38 8.61
C SER A 29 3.88 -9.35 8.98
N HIS A 30 4.95 -9.23 8.19
CA HIS A 30 6.02 -8.28 8.51
C HIS A 30 5.56 -6.83 8.27
N PRO A 31 5.64 -5.95 9.28
CA PRO A 31 5.24 -4.55 9.11
C PRO A 31 6.16 -3.82 8.14
N ILE A 32 5.60 -3.21 7.11
CA ILE A 32 6.32 -2.40 6.12
C ILE A 32 6.19 -0.94 6.50
N ALA A 33 7.32 -0.26 6.69
CA ALA A 33 7.33 1.17 6.99
C ALA A 33 6.81 1.98 5.80
N VAL A 34 5.84 2.85 6.03
CA VAL A 34 5.25 3.70 4.97
C VAL A 34 6.28 4.60 4.31
N LYS A 35 7.30 5.03 5.07
CA LYS A 35 8.44 5.78 4.53
C LYS A 35 9.20 5.02 3.43
N LYS A 36 9.31 3.69 3.53
CA LYS A 36 9.96 2.87 2.50
C LYS A 36 9.11 2.81 1.23
N ILE A 37 7.79 2.65 1.38
CA ILE A 37 6.85 2.63 0.26
C ILE A 37 6.87 3.97 -0.49
N ASN A 38 6.87 5.09 0.24
CA ASN A 38 6.85 6.41 -0.41
C ASN A 38 8.16 6.80 -1.10
N ALA A 39 9.29 6.18 -0.72
CA ALA A 39 10.58 6.47 -1.35
C ALA A 39 10.57 6.14 -2.84
N SER A 40 9.79 5.14 -3.26
CA SER A 40 9.68 4.68 -4.65
C SER A 40 8.66 5.49 -5.47
N LEU A 41 7.62 6.03 -4.83
CA LEU A 41 6.46 6.62 -5.50
C LEU A 41 6.43 8.15 -5.44
N ASN A 42 7.20 8.75 -4.54
CA ASN A 42 7.33 10.20 -4.36
C ASN A 42 5.97 10.93 -4.28
N LEU A 43 5.00 10.33 -3.57
CA LEU A 43 3.69 10.90 -3.34
C LEU A 43 3.74 11.92 -2.21
N ASP A 44 2.90 12.94 -2.29
CA ASP A 44 2.74 13.85 -1.17
C ASP A 44 2.01 13.17 0.01
N ARG A 45 2.03 13.83 1.17
CA ARG A 45 1.46 13.30 2.41
C ARG A 45 -0.04 13.01 2.31
N THR A 46 -0.78 13.82 1.58
CA THR A 46 -2.23 13.66 1.39
C THR A 46 -2.50 12.53 0.41
N GLU A 47 -1.74 12.47 -0.69
CA GLU A 47 -1.87 11.43 -1.70
C GLU A 47 -1.60 10.05 -1.13
N ILE A 48 -0.46 9.85 -0.46
CA ILE A 48 -0.15 8.53 0.12
C ILE A 48 -1.17 8.12 1.17
N LYS A 49 -1.64 9.08 1.98
CA LYS A 49 -2.67 8.82 2.99
C LYS A 49 -3.96 8.34 2.32
N ASN A 50 -4.46 9.07 1.32
CA ASN A 50 -5.70 8.72 0.64
C ASN A 50 -5.60 7.36 -0.06
N VAL A 51 -4.45 7.04 -0.65
CA VAL A 51 -4.23 5.74 -1.31
C VAL A 51 -4.16 4.61 -0.27
N LEU A 52 -3.50 4.82 0.87
CA LEU A 52 -3.44 3.83 1.95
C LEU A 52 -4.80 3.57 2.58
N GLU A 53 -5.56 4.63 2.90
CA GLU A 53 -6.93 4.51 3.41
C GLU A 53 -7.81 3.75 2.41
N TYR A 54 -7.69 4.07 1.10
CA TYR A 54 -8.44 3.36 0.07
C TYR A 54 -8.08 1.87 -0.02
N LEU A 55 -6.80 1.51 0.07
CA LEU A 55 -6.37 0.10 0.06
C LEU A 55 -6.82 -0.65 1.32
N GLU A 56 -6.86 0.02 2.47
CA GLU A 56 -7.38 -0.53 3.73
C GLU A 56 -8.90 -0.73 3.64
N GLU A 57 -9.64 0.24 3.10
CA GLU A 57 -11.09 0.11 2.85
C GLU A 57 -11.41 -1.07 1.91
N LEU A 58 -10.54 -1.33 0.92
CA LEU A 58 -10.64 -2.51 0.05
C LEU A 58 -10.20 -3.82 0.72
N GLY A 59 -9.63 -3.77 1.93
CA GLY A 59 -9.13 -4.93 2.66
C GLY A 59 -7.82 -5.50 2.11
N TYR A 60 -7.08 -4.76 1.30
CA TYR A 60 -5.82 -5.21 0.71
C TYR A 60 -4.63 -5.06 1.65
N ILE A 61 -4.73 -4.12 2.59
CA ILE A 61 -3.71 -3.88 3.61
C ILE A 61 -4.39 -3.66 4.96
N GLU A 62 -3.60 -3.77 6.02
CA GLU A 62 -3.96 -3.28 7.35
C GLU A 62 -2.96 -2.22 7.79
N ILE A 63 -3.48 -1.09 8.28
CA ILE A 63 -2.62 -0.03 8.80
C ILE A 63 -2.24 -0.35 10.25
N LYS A 64 -0.94 -0.48 10.50
CA LYS A 64 -0.37 -0.71 11.84
C LYS A 64 0.18 0.61 12.38
N THR A 65 -0.62 1.29 13.18
CA THR A 65 -0.28 2.61 13.72
C THR A 65 0.77 2.50 14.84
N ILE A 66 2.04 2.54 14.47
CA ILE A 66 3.16 2.75 15.40
C ILE A 66 3.96 3.95 14.87
N GLY A 67 3.46 5.18 15.07
CA GLY A 67 4.13 6.36 14.52
C GLY A 67 3.45 7.74 14.57
N GLY A 68 2.89 8.18 15.71
CA GLY A 68 2.68 9.60 16.00
C GLY A 68 1.74 10.42 15.08
N PRO A 69 1.63 11.75 15.30
CA PRO A 69 0.55 12.60 14.76
C PRO A 69 0.62 12.90 13.26
N LEU A 70 1.58 12.33 12.51
CA LEU A 70 1.93 12.86 11.19
C LEU A 70 1.89 11.87 10.04
N LEU A 71 1.90 10.55 10.20
CA LEU A 71 1.63 9.57 9.13
C LEU A 71 1.57 8.15 9.72
N TYR A 72 0.88 7.26 9.03
CA TYR A 72 0.89 5.83 9.34
C TYR A 72 2.33 5.31 9.45
N GLY A 73 2.66 4.64 10.55
CA GLY A 73 4.02 4.16 10.80
C GLY A 73 4.36 2.96 9.93
N HIS A 74 3.53 1.92 10.04
CA HIS A 74 3.71 0.66 9.35
C HIS A 74 2.38 0.18 8.77
N ILE A 75 2.46 -0.71 7.79
CA ILE A 75 1.32 -1.42 7.24
C ILE A 75 1.67 -2.90 7.05
N THR A 76 0.68 -3.76 6.95
CA THR A 76 0.84 -5.17 6.55
C THR A 76 -0.04 -5.44 5.34
N ILE A 77 0.39 -6.32 4.44
CA ILE A 77 -0.43 -6.74 3.30
C ILE A 77 -1.29 -7.93 3.71
N THR A 78 -2.55 -7.96 3.26
CA THR A 78 -3.45 -9.10 3.49
C THR A 78 -3.29 -10.14 2.38
N GLU A 79 -3.85 -11.33 2.59
CA GLU A 79 -3.95 -12.34 1.52
C GLU A 79 -4.73 -11.82 0.31
N LEU A 80 -5.78 -11.01 0.55
CA LEU A 80 -6.56 -10.38 -0.50
C LEU A 80 -5.72 -9.39 -1.32
N GLY A 81 -4.90 -8.57 -0.64
CA GLY A 81 -3.97 -7.66 -1.31
C GLY A 81 -2.93 -8.38 -2.16
N LEU A 82 -2.39 -9.50 -1.65
CA LEU A 82 -1.47 -10.35 -2.41
C LEU A 82 -2.14 -10.98 -3.65
N SER A 83 -3.37 -11.48 -3.49
CA SER A 83 -4.14 -12.02 -4.61
C SER A 83 -4.41 -10.95 -5.68
N LYS A 84 -4.77 -9.72 -5.26
CA LYS A 84 -4.97 -8.61 -6.20
C LYS A 84 -3.68 -8.21 -6.91
N TYR A 85 -2.55 -8.23 -6.21
CA TYR A 85 -1.24 -8.01 -6.83
C TYR A 85 -0.92 -9.05 -7.90
N GLN A 86 -1.21 -10.34 -7.66
CA GLN A 86 -1.03 -11.41 -8.64
C GLN A 86 -1.91 -11.17 -9.89
N GLU A 87 -3.17 -10.77 -9.71
CA GLU A 87 -4.06 -10.42 -10.82
C GLU A 87 -3.50 -9.27 -11.67
N LEU A 88 -2.95 -8.24 -11.03
CA LEU A 88 -2.38 -7.05 -11.69
C LEU A 88 -1.01 -7.29 -12.37
N THR A 89 -0.38 -8.43 -12.14
CA THR A 89 0.94 -8.78 -12.69
C THR A 89 0.90 -9.90 -13.73
N GLN A 90 -0.23 -10.61 -13.86
CA GLN A 90 -0.42 -11.64 -14.88
C GLN A 90 -1.05 -11.13 -16.19
N HIS A 91 -1.21 -9.81 -16.33
CA HIS A 91 -1.66 -9.11 -17.54
C HIS A 91 -0.62 -8.09 -17.98
#